data_AF-A0A935BQR7-F1
#
_entry.id   AF-A0A935BQR7-F1
#
_cell.length_a   1.000
_cell.length_b   1.000
_cell.length_c   1.000
_cell.angle_alpha   90.00
_cell.angle_beta   90.00
_cell.angle_gamma   90.00
#
_symmetry.space_group_name_H-M   'P 1'
#
loop_
_entity.id
_entity.type
_entity.pdbx_description
1 polymer ?
#
loop_
_entity_poly.entity_id
_entity_poly.type
_entity_poly.pdbx_seq_one_letter_code
_entity_poly.pdbx_strand_id
1 'polypeptide(L)'
;MKRLQLLFLSLMAVLLVASVTIAQERGQYIPGFRGLNPAEMPHAGFSYFNFFYYYPTSTLKDRDGNKANTNFDLDLVADINLFAYTPKKSSLEQHTQRA
;
A
#
# COMPACT_ATOMS: atom_id res chain seq x y z
N MET A 1 -27.33 -39.57 -3.88
CA MET A 1 -27.92 -38.21 -3.80
C MET A 1 -27.39 -37.41 -2.62
N LYS A 2 -27.44 -37.91 -1.37
CA LYS A 2 -26.96 -37.19 -0.17
C LYS A 2 -25.50 -36.71 -0.23
N ARG A 3 -24.58 -37.51 -0.80
CA ARG A 3 -23.16 -37.12 -0.97
C ARG A 3 -22.96 -35.97 -1.96
N LEU A 4 -23.76 -35.92 -3.04
CA LEU A 4 -23.70 -34.84 -4.03
C LEU A 4 -24.26 -33.53 -3.45
N GLN A 5 -25.31 -33.62 -2.64
CA GLN A 5 -25.88 -32.47 -1.92
C GLN A 5 -24.90 -31.90 -0.90
N LEU A 6 -24.16 -32.76 -0.18
CA LEU A 6 -23.13 -32.32 0.76
C LEU A 6 -21.97 -31.60 0.06
N LEU A 7 -21.54 -32.09 -1.10
CA LEU A 7 -20.50 -31.43 -1.92
C LEU A 7 -20.96 -30.07 -2.45
N PHE A 8 -22.21 -29.98 -2.88
CA PHE A 8 -22.80 -28.73 -3.37
C PHE A 8 -22.91 -27.70 -2.24
N LEU A 9 -23.32 -28.14 -1.05
CA LEU A 9 -23.44 -27.29 0.13
C LEU A 9 -22.06 -26.80 0.61
N SER A 10 -21.04 -27.66 0.60
CA SER A 10 -19.67 -27.25 0.95
C SER A 10 -19.10 -26.24 -0.04
N LEU A 11 -19.39 -26.42 -1.33
CA LEU A 11 -18.94 -25.47 -2.37
C LEU A 11 -19.62 -24.11 -2.21
N MET A 12 -20.93 -24.09 -1.93
CA MET A 12 -21.66 -22.85 -1.63
C MET A 12 -21.12 -22.14 -0.39
N ALA A 13 -20.78 -22.89 0.66
CA ALA A 13 -20.21 -22.31 1.88
C ALA A 13 -18.84 -21.63 1.62
N VAL A 14 -17.98 -22.24 0.80
CA VAL A 14 -16.69 -21.64 0.41
C VAL A 14 -16.89 -20.36 -0.41
N LEU A 15 -17.83 -20.37 -1.35
CA LEU A 15 -18.13 -19.19 -2.19
C LEU A 15 -18.71 -18.02 -1.40
N LEU A 16 -19.47 -18.28 -0.34
CA LEU A 16 -20.05 -17.24 0.53
C LEU A 16 -19.01 -16.53 1.41
N VAL A 17 -17.89 -17.19 1.75
CA VAL A 17 -16.82 -16.60 2.56
C VAL A 17 -15.81 -15.82 1.71
N ALA A 18 -15.66 -16.16 0.43
CA ALA A 18 -14.71 -15.51 -0.48
C ALA A 18 -15.05 -14.03 -0.79
N SER A 19 -16.32 -13.63 -0.70
CA SER A 19 -16.81 -12.30 -1.09
C SER A 19 -16.49 -11.17 -0.09
N VAL A 20 -15.98 -11.48 1.10
CA VAL A 20 -15.66 -10.47 2.13
C VAL A 20 -14.22 -9.92 2.00
N THR A 21 -13.47 -10.38 1.00
CA THR A 21 -12.16 -9.79 0.68
C THR A 21 -12.33 -8.55 -0.20
N ILE A 22 -12.94 -7.51 0.38
CA ILE A 22 -12.64 -6.15 -0.07
C ILE A 22 -11.18 -5.97 0.33
N ALA A 23 -10.27 -6.27 -0.60
CA ALA A 23 -8.93 -5.71 -0.53
C ALA A 23 -9.16 -4.22 -0.37
N GLN A 24 -8.97 -3.70 0.85
CA GLN A 24 -8.85 -2.27 1.02
C GLN A 24 -7.62 -1.92 0.21
N GLU A 25 -7.84 -1.45 -1.01
CA GLU A 25 -6.92 -0.60 -1.77
C GLU A 25 -6.73 0.67 -0.93
N ARG A 26 -6.10 0.53 0.24
CA ARG A 26 -5.40 1.64 0.86
C ARG A 26 -4.27 1.87 -0.10
N GLY A 27 -4.41 2.90 -0.94
CA GLY A 27 -3.45 3.25 -1.97
C GLY A 27 -2.05 2.96 -1.47
N GLN A 28 -1.40 2.00 -2.11
CA GLN A 28 -0.26 1.26 -1.56
C GLN A 28 0.79 2.24 -1.02
N TYR A 29 0.82 2.43 0.30
CA TYR A 29 1.76 3.35 0.92
C TYR A 29 3.11 2.65 0.96
N ILE A 30 4.03 3.06 0.10
CA ILE A 30 5.43 2.71 0.28
C ILE A 30 5.85 3.33 1.62
N PRO A 31 6.35 2.55 2.61
CA PRO A 31 6.85 3.11 3.85
C PRO A 31 7.89 4.21 3.55
N GLY A 32 7.74 5.38 4.15
CA GLY A 32 8.61 6.55 3.89
C GLY A 32 8.17 7.46 2.74
N PHE A 33 7.14 7.11 1.96
CA PHE A 33 6.67 7.92 0.82
C PHE A 33 6.00 9.24 1.21
N ARG A 34 5.46 9.38 2.43
CA ARG A 34 4.88 10.64 2.94
C ARG A 34 5.48 11.12 4.25
N GLY A 35 6.64 10.59 4.64
CA GLY A 35 7.34 10.98 5.88
C GLY A 35 6.43 10.96 7.11
N LEU A 36 6.33 12.10 7.81
CA LEU A 36 5.57 12.27 9.06
C LEU A 36 4.04 12.39 8.88
N ASN A 37 3.54 12.51 7.65
CA ASN A 37 2.10 12.67 7.37
C ASN A 37 1.51 11.48 6.58
N PRO A 38 1.65 10.23 7.06
CA PRO A 38 1.15 9.05 6.34
C PRO A 38 -0.38 8.96 6.29
N ALA A 39 -1.08 9.74 7.12
CA ALA A 39 -2.55 9.73 7.22
C ALA A 39 -3.24 10.79 6.36
N GLU A 40 -2.49 11.74 5.78
CA GLU A 40 -3.07 12.81 4.97
C GLU A 40 -3.43 12.25 3.60
N MET A 41 -4.71 12.33 3.23
CA MET A 41 -5.18 11.97 1.89
C MET A 41 -4.95 13.15 0.92
N PRO A 42 -4.54 12.89 -0.34
CA PRO A 42 -4.41 13.96 -1.32
C PRO A 42 -5.78 14.60 -1.57
N HIS A 43 -5.83 15.93 -1.65
CA HIS A 43 -7.03 16.67 -2.02
C HIS A 43 -7.51 16.29 -3.43
N ALA A 44 -8.80 16.54 -3.70
CA ALA A 44 -9.36 16.38 -5.04
C ALA A 44 -8.64 17.28 -6.05
N GLY A 45 -8.35 16.75 -7.24
CA GLY A 45 -7.61 17.46 -8.29
C GLY A 45 -6.29 16.77 -8.66
N PHE A 46 -5.44 17.50 -9.37
CA PHE A 46 -4.11 17.01 -9.74
C PHE A 46 -3.14 17.18 -8.58
N SER A 47 -2.31 16.17 -8.36
CA SER A 47 -1.19 16.21 -7.41
C SER A 47 0.08 15.79 -8.11
N TYR A 48 1.18 16.45 -7.74
CA TYR A 48 2.51 16.10 -8.17
C TYR A 48 3.38 15.84 -6.94
N PHE A 49 4.15 14.76 -7.00
CA PHE A 49 5.13 14.42 -5.98
C PHE A 49 6.46 14.10 -6.64
N ASN A 50 7.53 14.68 -6.13
CA ASN A 50 8.90 14.33 -6.49
C ASN A 50 9.56 13.66 -5.27
N PHE A 51 10.14 12.49 -5.50
CA PHE A 51 10.88 11.75 -4.49
C PHE A 51 12.30 11.54 -4.96
N PHE A 52 13.24 12.15 -4.24
CA PHE A 52 14.65 11.90 -4.43
C PHE A 52 15.15 10.93 -3.37
N TYR A 53 15.62 9.76 -3.81
CA TYR A 53 16.19 8.73 -2.96
C TYR A 53 17.69 8.67 -3.15
N TYR A 54 18.42 8.78 -2.04
CA TYR A 54 19.84 8.48 -1.97
C TYR A 54 20.06 7.46 -0.87
N TYR A 55 20.33 6.22 -1.26
CA TYR A 55 20.59 5.09 -0.36
C TYR A 55 21.98 4.54 -0.63
N PRO A 56 23.01 5.07 0.07
CA PRO A 56 24.35 4.57 -0.10
C PRO A 56 24.51 3.20 0.55
N THR A 57 25.25 2.29 -0.09
CA THR A 57 25.47 0.91 0.40
C THR A 57 26.12 0.91 1.78
N SER A 58 26.89 1.95 2.10
CA SER A 58 27.52 2.15 3.41
C SER A 58 26.54 2.23 4.59
N THR A 59 25.27 2.55 4.33
CA THR A 59 24.20 2.67 5.34
C THR A 59 23.32 1.42 5.44
N LEU A 60 23.53 0.43 4.55
CA LEU A 60 22.74 -0.78 4.51
C LEU A 60 22.86 -1.53 5.84
N LYS A 61 21.71 -1.99 6.35
CA LYS A 61 21.62 -2.73 7.61
C LYS A 61 21.28 -4.20 7.36
N ASP A 62 21.86 -5.10 8.14
CA ASP A 62 21.47 -6.50 8.16
C ASP A 62 20.18 -6.71 8.97
N ARG A 63 19.73 -7.97 9.08
CA ARG A 63 18.51 -8.33 9.81
C ARG A 63 18.54 -7.95 11.29
N ASP A 64 19.74 -7.81 11.85
CA ASP A 64 20.00 -7.55 13.27
C ASP A 64 20.26 -6.06 13.52
N GLY A 65 20.21 -5.22 12.48
CA GLY A 65 20.44 -3.77 12.55
C GLY A 65 21.91 -3.35 12.51
N ASN A 66 22.83 -4.29 12.30
CA ASN A 66 24.26 -4.00 12.14
C ASN A 66 24.54 -3.52 10.71
N LYS A 67 25.73 -2.93 10.47
CA LYS A 67 26.15 -2.60 9.10
C LYS A 67 26.25 -3.87 8.28
N ALA A 68 25.54 -3.92 7.15
CA ALA A 68 25.56 -5.09 6.27
C ALA A 68 26.97 -5.26 5.69
N ASN A 69 27.49 -6.48 5.78
CA ASN A 69 28.77 -6.85 5.15
C ASN A 69 28.53 -7.24 3.70
N THR A 70 28.40 -6.25 2.81
CA THR A 70 28.27 -6.47 1.37
C THR A 70 29.65 -6.41 0.71
N ASN A 71 29.98 -7.40 -0.13
CA ASN A 71 31.22 -7.42 -0.91
C ASN A 71 31.14 -6.52 -2.18
N PHE A 72 30.17 -5.61 -2.22
CA PHE A 72 29.93 -4.70 -3.33
C PHE A 72 29.53 -3.33 -2.79
N ASP A 73 29.85 -2.31 -3.57
CA ASP A 73 29.46 -0.92 -3.31
C ASP A 73 28.61 -0.44 -4.49
N LEU A 74 27.30 -0.31 -4.25
CA LEU A 74 26.31 0.14 -5.21
C LEU A 74 25.35 1.09 -4.51
N ASP A 75 25.61 2.39 -4.68
CA ASP A 75 24.73 3.43 -4.18
C ASP A 75 23.48 3.53 -5.07
N LEU A 76 22.30 3.50 -4.43
CA LEU A 76 21.04 3.75 -5.12
C LEU A 76 20.78 5.26 -5.15
N VAL A 77 20.73 5.82 -6.36
CA VAL A 77 20.20 7.15 -6.63
C VAL A 77 18.95 6.99 -7.48
N ALA A 78 17.81 7.49 -7.02
CA ALA A 78 16.57 7.46 -7.78
C ALA A 78 15.81 8.79 -7.65
N ASP A 79 15.38 9.32 -8.79
CA ASP A 79 14.47 10.47 -8.88
C ASP A 79 13.13 9.97 -9.44
N ILE A 80 12.11 9.98 -8.60
CA ILE A 80 10.78 9.46 -8.91
C ILE A 80 9.79 10.62 -8.98
N ASN A 81 9.15 10.75 -10.14
CA ASN A 81 8.15 11.77 -10.42
C ASN A 81 6.78 11.09 -10.51
N LEU A 82 5.88 11.44 -9.59
CA LEU A 82 4.53 10.90 -9.51
C LEU A 82 3.50 11.99 -9.83
N PHE A 83 2.77 11.78 -10.92
CA PHE A 83 1.61 12.59 -11.29
C PHE A 83 0.35 11.78 -10.98
N ALA A 84 -0.52 12.32 -10.15
CA ALA A 84 -1.76 11.67 -9.74
C ALA A 84 -2.96 12.60 -9.94
N TYR A 85 -4.10 12.01 -10.26
CA TYR A 85 -5.39 12.71 -10.27
C TYR A 85 -6.33 12.06 -9.26
N THR A 86 -6.76 12.84 -8.28
CA THR A 86 -7.73 12.42 -7.27
C THR A 86 -9.12 12.89 -7.71
N PRO A 87 -10.04 11.99 -8.07
CA PRO A 87 -11.40 12.38 -8.41
C PRO A 87 -12.12 12.93 -7.16
N LYS A 88 -12.94 13.96 -7.36
CA LYS A 88 -13.78 14.51 -6.30
C LYS A 88 -14.89 13.50 -5.95
N LYS A 89 -14.75 12.74 -4.86
CA LYS A 89 -15.82 11.87 -4.33
C LYS A 89 -16.61 12.61 -3.25
N SER A 90 -17.90 12.82 -3.52
CA SER A 90 -18.82 13.64 -2.70
C SER A 90 -19.37 12.98 -1.41
N SER A 91 -19.04 11.73 -1.07
CA SER A 91 -19.76 11.00 0.00
C SER A 91 -18.95 10.54 1.22
N LEU A 92 -17.62 10.60 1.21
CA LEU A 92 -16.81 10.11 2.34
C LEU A 92 -16.21 11.23 3.22
N GLU A 93 -16.18 12.49 2.75
CA GLU A 93 -15.73 13.63 3.56
C GLU A 93 -16.70 13.98 4.70
N GLN A 94 -17.97 13.59 4.62
CA GLN A 94 -18.98 13.97 5.62
C GLN A 94 -18.84 13.26 6.97
N HIS A 95 -18.19 12.09 7.02
CA HIS A 95 -18.08 11.32 8.25
C HIS A 95 -16.83 11.63 9.08
N THR A 96 -15.76 12.16 8.48
CA THR A 96 -14.51 12.47 9.21
C THR A 96 -14.49 13.88 9.79
N GLN A 97 -15.29 14.82 9.28
CA GLN A 97 -15.38 16.19 9.82
C GLN A 97 -16.39 16.35 10.98
N ARG A 98 -16.94 15.24 11.51
CA ARG A 98 -17.91 15.24 12.63
C ARG A 98 -17.45 14.40 13.83
N ALA A 99 -16.15 14.30 14.06
CA ALA A 99 -15.57 13.72 15.28
C ALA A 99 -14.70 14.75 15.99
#